data_AF-K1Z3R7-F1
#
_entry.id   AF-K1Z3R7-F1
#
_cell.length_a   1.000
_cell.length_b   1.000
_cell.length_c   1.000
_cell.angle_alpha   90.00
_cell.angle_beta   90.00
_cell.angle_gamma   90.00
#
_symmetry.space_group_name_H-M   'P 1'
#
loop_
_entity.id
_entity.type
_entity.pdbx_description
1 polymer ?
#
loop_
_entity_poly.entity_id
_entity_poly.type
_entity_poly.pdbx_seq_one_letter_code
_entity_poly.pdbx_strand_id
1 'polypeptide(L)'
;MAKKKLQIIINGQSIEWDNEKISFEEVVKIAFPSVKDSEIVLYTVTYHDGPKQNPKGNISSWGKIHTGDQMFFTCTSTSQS
;
A
#
# COMPACT_ATOMS: atom_id res chain seq x y z
N MET A 1 -20.52 5.35 -15.29
CA MET A 1 -19.26 6.08 -15.09
C MET A 1 -18.15 5.04 -15.02
N ALA A 2 -17.14 5.09 -15.88
CA ALA A 2 -16.05 4.11 -15.85
C ALA A 2 -15.14 4.44 -14.65
N LYS A 3 -14.95 3.49 -13.72
CA LYS A 3 -13.92 3.60 -12.68
C LYS A 3 -12.57 3.68 -13.38
N LYS A 4 -11.79 4.73 -13.12
CA LYS A 4 -10.45 4.87 -13.65
C LYS A 4 -9.56 3.85 -12.95
N LYS A 5 -9.13 2.81 -13.68
CA LYS A 5 -8.11 1.88 -13.17
C LYS A 5 -6.79 2.63 -13.07
N LEU A 6 -6.20 2.64 -11.89
CA LEU A 6 -4.89 3.17 -11.61
C LEU A 6 -3.89 2.02 -11.60
N GLN A 7 -2.68 2.26 -12.07
CA GLN A 7 -1.61 1.28 -11.94
C GLN A 7 -0.75 1.66 -10.74
N ILE A 8 -0.76 0.86 -9.68
CA ILE A 8 0.09 1.08 -8.50
C ILE A 8 1.16 0.00 -8.43
N ILE A 9 2.24 0.26 -7.70
CA ILE A 9 3.38 -0.65 -7.59
C ILE A 9 3.62 -0.94 -6.12
N ILE A 10 3.55 -2.21 -5.71
CA ILE A 10 3.72 -2.63 -4.31
C ILE A 10 4.91 -3.58 -4.22
N ASN A 11 5.95 -3.20 -3.48
CA ASN A 11 7.22 -3.95 -3.38
C ASN A 11 7.81 -4.35 -4.75
N GLY A 12 7.65 -3.48 -5.75
CA GLY A 12 8.10 -3.72 -7.13
C GLY A 12 7.09 -4.48 -8.02
N GLN A 13 5.99 -5.00 -7.46
CA GLN A 13 4.93 -5.64 -8.23
C GLN A 13 3.89 -4.62 -8.68
N SER A 14 3.71 -4.46 -9.99
CA SER A 14 2.67 -3.59 -10.53
C SER A 14 1.31 -4.29 -10.53
N ILE A 15 0.30 -3.60 -10.02
CA ILE A 15 -1.07 -4.10 -9.93
C ILE A 15 -2.07 -3.06 -10.44
N GLU A 16 -3.18 -3.54 -10.99
CA GLU A 16 -4.33 -2.69 -11.31
C GLU A 16 -5.15 -2.44 -10.05
N TRP A 17 -5.43 -1.17 -9.76
CA TRP A 17 -6.21 -0.72 -8.62
C TRP A 17 -7.41 0.10 -9.09
N ASP A 18 -8.62 -0.29 -8.70
CA ASP A 18 -9.86 0.33 -9.15
C ASP A 18 -10.49 1.29 -8.11
N ASN A 19 -9.85 1.46 -6.95
CA ASN A 19 -10.32 2.32 -5.88
C ASN A 19 -9.51 3.62 -5.80
N GLU A 20 -10.11 4.69 -5.29
CA GLU A 20 -9.44 5.99 -5.13
C GLU A 20 -8.53 6.05 -3.90
N LYS A 21 -8.65 5.07 -3.01
CA LYS A 21 -7.90 4.96 -1.78
C LYS A 21 -7.41 3.54 -1.59
N ILE A 22 -6.30 3.41 -0.88
CA ILE A 22 -5.77 2.13 -0.42
C ILE A 22 -5.46 2.23 1.07
N SER A 23 -5.80 1.17 1.80
CA SER A 23 -5.52 1.02 3.22
C SER A 23 -4.20 0.30 3.47
N PHE A 24 -3.66 0.48 4.66
CA PHE A 24 -2.48 -0.25 5.12
C PHE A 24 -2.66 -1.77 4.99
N GLU A 25 -3.79 -2.31 5.44
CA GLU A 25 -4.09 -3.74 5.40
C GLU A 25 -4.13 -4.28 3.97
N GLU A 26 -4.68 -3.52 3.02
CA GLU A 26 -4.70 -3.90 1.60
C GLU A 26 -3.28 -4.00 1.04
N VAL A 27 -2.42 -3.02 1.32
CA VAL A 27 -1.01 -3.06 0.89
C VAL A 27 -0.29 -4.26 1.48
N VAL A 28 -0.48 -4.53 2.78
CA VAL A 28 0.15 -5.68 3.46
C VAL A 28 -0.34 -7.00 2.86
N LYS A 29 -1.65 -7.16 2.63
CA LYS A 29 -2.22 -8.38 2.02
C LYS A 29 -1.70 -8.64 0.61
N ILE A 30 -1.47 -7.58 -0.17
CA ILE A 30 -0.92 -7.72 -1.54
C ILE A 30 0.58 -8.01 -1.50
N ALA A 31 1.33 -7.34 -0.63
CA ALA A 31 2.76 -7.53 -0.47
C ALA A 31 3.10 -8.91 0.15
N PHE A 32 2.25 -9.38 1.06
CA PHE A 32 2.45 -10.58 1.85
C PHE A 32 1.15 -11.43 1.93
N PRO A 33 0.70 -12.02 0.82
CA PRO A 33 -0.54 -12.81 0.78
C PRO A 33 -0.50 -14.08 1.63
N SER A 34 0.70 -14.53 2.03
CA SER A 34 0.93 -15.78 2.76
C SER A 34 1.01 -15.60 4.28
N VAL A 35 0.97 -14.37 4.78
CA VAL A 35 1.08 -14.10 6.23
C VAL A 35 -0.26 -14.43 6.87
N LYS A 36 -0.22 -15.26 7.91
CA LYS A 36 -1.38 -15.51 8.76
C LYS A 36 -1.50 -14.37 9.77
N ASP A 37 -2.72 -13.86 9.98
CA ASP A 37 -3.05 -12.83 10.97
C ASP A 37 -2.59 -13.16 12.42
N SER A 38 -2.09 -14.37 12.67
CA SER A 38 -1.65 -14.88 13.97
C SER A 38 -0.24 -14.46 14.39
N GLU A 39 0.59 -13.89 13.51
CA GLU A 39 1.91 -13.39 13.91
C GLU A 39 1.82 -11.89 14.21
N ILE A 40 2.31 -11.48 15.39
CA ILE A 40 2.48 -10.07 15.77
C ILE A 40 3.64 -9.50 14.93
N VAL A 41 3.45 -9.41 13.61
CA VAL A 41 4.41 -8.80 12.69
C VAL A 41 4.04 -7.34 12.56
N LEU A 42 4.95 -6.47 12.96
CA LEU A 42 4.78 -5.04 12.79
C LEU A 42 5.13 -4.68 11.34
N TYR A 43 4.16 -4.25 10.55
CA TYR A 43 4.42 -3.81 9.18
C TYR A 43 4.65 -2.30 9.12
N THR A 44 5.59 -1.89 8.27
CA THR A 44 5.79 -0.49 7.89
C THR A 44 5.45 -0.34 6.41
N VAL A 45 4.43 0.46 6.11
CA VAL A 45 4.05 0.78 4.73
C VAL A 45 4.42 2.23 4.44
N THR A 46 5.34 2.41 3.51
CA THR A 46 5.74 3.71 2.98
C THR A 46 5.26 3.85 1.55
N TYR A 47 5.08 5.09 1.09
CA TYR A 47 4.69 5.39 -0.27
C TYR A 47 5.41 6.62 -0.82
N HIS A 48 5.55 6.68 -2.14
CA HIS A 48 6.05 7.82 -2.88
C HIS A 48 5.41 7.89 -4.28
N ASP A 49 5.70 8.98 -5.00
CA ASP A 49 5.07 9.30 -6.30
C ASP A 49 3.53 9.33 -6.23
N GLY A 50 3.02 9.76 -5.08
CA GLY A 50 1.59 9.97 -4.88
C GLY A 50 1.08 11.30 -5.47
N PRO A 51 -0.23 11.53 -5.45
CA PRO A 51 -0.83 12.77 -5.95
C PRO A 51 -0.42 13.98 -5.09
N LYS A 52 -0.67 15.20 -5.57
CA LYS A 52 -0.28 16.45 -4.89
C LYS A 52 -0.69 16.54 -3.41
N GLN A 53 -1.79 15.89 -3.04
CA GLN A 53 -2.28 15.86 -1.65
C GLN A 53 -1.42 14.99 -0.73
N ASN A 54 -0.79 13.93 -1.25
CA ASN A 54 0.04 12.99 -0.52
C ASN A 54 1.19 12.48 -1.41
N PRO A 55 2.21 13.30 -1.69
CA PRO A 55 3.27 12.94 -2.63
C PRO A 55 4.18 11.81 -2.11
N LYS A 56 4.43 11.75 -0.80
CA LYS A 56 5.20 10.71 -0.12
C LYS A 56 4.87 10.65 1.36
N GLY A 57 5.11 9.51 2.01
CA GLY A 57 4.87 9.36 3.44
C GLY A 57 4.81 7.90 3.90
N ASN A 58 4.18 7.68 5.04
CA ASN A 58 3.84 6.36 5.57
C ASN A 58 2.32 6.26 5.81
N ILE A 59 1.79 5.06 5.69
CA ILE A 59 0.40 4.77 6.03
C ILE A 59 0.38 4.24 7.46
N SER A 60 -0.40 4.85 8.34
CA SER A 60 -0.65 4.29 9.67
C SER A 60 -1.42 2.97 9.55
N SER A 61 -1.29 2.08 10.53
CA SER A 61 -1.94 0.75 10.53
C SER A 61 -3.45 0.79 10.27
N TRP A 62 -4.12 1.85 10.71
CA TRP A 62 -5.55 2.08 10.53
C TRP A 62 -5.89 3.13 9.45
N GLY A 63 -4.85 3.66 8.79
CA GLY A 63 -4.93 4.75 7.84
C GLY A 63 -5.28 4.30 6.42
N LYS A 64 -5.78 5.26 5.64
CA LYS A 64 -5.98 5.13 4.19
C LYS A 64 -5.47 6.39 3.51
N ILE A 65 -4.87 6.25 2.35
CA ILE A 65 -4.39 7.38 1.55
C ILE A 65 -5.01 7.35 0.16
N HIS A 66 -4.95 8.48 -0.55
CA HIS A 66 -5.38 8.55 -1.94
C HIS A 66 -4.35 7.88 -2.86
N THR A 67 -4.84 7.05 -3.78
CA THR A 67 -4.02 6.39 -4.79
C THR A 67 -3.88 7.28 -6.02
N GLY A 68 -2.65 7.43 -6.49
CA GLY A 68 -2.31 8.05 -7.77
C GLY A 68 -1.94 7.00 -8.82
N ASP A 69 -1.85 7.44 -10.06
CA ASP A 69 -1.28 6.61 -11.12
C ASP A 69 0.24 6.48 -10.94
N GLN A 70 0.77 5.28 -11.17
CA GLN A 70 2.17 4.89 -10.96
C GLN A 70 2.69 5.09 -9.53
N MET A 71 1.79 5.14 -8.55
CA MET A 71 2.15 5.32 -7.16
C MET A 71 2.88 4.09 -6.61
N PHE A 72 3.98 4.31 -5.90
CA PHE A 72 4.83 3.24 -5.40
C PHE A 72 4.66 3.07 -3.88
N PHE A 73 4.53 1.82 -3.46
CA PHE A 73 4.36 1.40 -2.08
C PHE A 73 5.44 0.40 -1.71
N THR A 74 6.06 0.63 -0.56
CA THR A 74 7.05 -0.29 0.01
C THR A 74 6.54 -0.75 1.36
N CYS A 75 6.34 -2.05 1.50
CA CYS A 75 5.88 -2.72 2.71
C CYS A 75 7.00 -3.59 3.27
N THR A 76 7.45 -3.29 4.48
CA THR A 76 8.47 -4.07 5.20
C THR A 76 7.90 -4.65 6.49
N SER A 77 8.21 -5.91 6.78
CA SER A 77 7.95 -6.52 8.08
C SER A 77 9.09 -6.20 9.04
N THR A 78 8.81 -5.47 10.10
CA THR A 78 9.73 -5.28 11.22
C THR A 78 9.67 -6.54 12.08
N SER A 79 10.61 -7.47 11.85
CA SER A 79 10.91 -8.53 12.81
C SER A 79 11.64 -7.91 13.99
N GLN A 80 11.07 -7.97 15.18
CA GLN A 80 11.83 -7.73 16.40
C GLN A 80 12.79 -8.93 16.55
N SER A 81 14.07 -8.71 16.23
CA SER A 81 15.17 -9.65 16.46
C SER A 81 15.37 -9.93 17.94
#